data_AF-A0A936BDM2-F1
#
_entry.id   AF-A0A936BDM2-F1
#
_cell.length_a   1.000
_cell.length_b   1.000
_cell.length_c   1.000
_cell.angle_alpha   90.00
_cell.angle_beta   90.00
_cell.angle_gamma   90.00
#
_symmetry.space_group_name_H-M   'P 1'
#
loop_
_entity.id
_entity.type
_entity.pdbx_description
1 polymer ?
#
loop_
_entity_poly.entity_id
_entity_poly.type
_entity_poly.pdbx_seq_one_letter_code
_entity_poly.pdbx_strand_id
1 'polypeptide(L)'
;MAPALYNQSGIQYMKGKATLILAGADATTHFTIYSVGPANNPAVTRPEVPYAGWADVDVAGIVSADGHLGGIHQGNVEFNSDRGYSGLVAPTVGHVAGQPIVVHDIRAGGSALAYLYFGTTAQVQVKVAGGSLAQPNHGAIAVSGLAQVQMGAGQDSSGGAAPAQAIQAQLVDDDGANVTARLVAGP
;
A
#
# COMPACT_ATOMS: atom_id res chain seq x y z
N MET A 1 0.53 22.47 -18.61
CA MET A 1 2.01 22.44 -18.66
C MET A 1 2.46 21.00 -18.54
N ALA A 2 3.53 20.61 -19.22
CA ALA A 2 4.16 19.31 -19.03
C ALA A 2 4.67 19.16 -17.57
N PRO A 3 4.75 17.94 -17.02
CA PRO A 3 5.27 17.73 -15.67
C PRO A 3 6.75 18.15 -15.62
N ALA A 4 7.09 19.15 -14.79
CA ALA A 4 8.42 19.77 -14.79
C ALA A 4 9.58 18.80 -14.53
N LEU A 5 9.29 17.69 -13.84
CA LEU A 5 10.29 16.70 -13.45
C LEU A 5 10.42 15.53 -14.43
N TYR A 6 9.64 15.48 -15.51
CA TYR A 6 9.59 14.32 -16.42
C TYR A 6 9.68 14.72 -17.89
N ASN A 7 10.22 13.83 -18.71
CA ASN A 7 10.31 13.96 -20.17
C ASN A 7 8.97 13.57 -20.84
N GLN A 8 7.88 14.22 -20.42
CA GLN A 8 6.51 13.89 -20.83
C GLN A 8 5.78 15.11 -21.36
N SER A 9 6.23 15.58 -22.53
CA SER A 9 5.54 16.66 -23.24
C SER A 9 4.09 16.30 -23.56
N GLY A 10 3.19 17.27 -23.44
CA GLY A 10 1.76 17.08 -23.73
C GLY A 10 0.96 16.35 -22.65
N ILE A 11 1.61 15.79 -21.61
CA ILE A 11 0.91 15.13 -20.51
C ILE A 11 0.53 16.15 -19.42
N GLN A 12 -0.67 15.99 -18.87
CA GLN A 12 -1.14 16.78 -17.73
C GLN A 12 -1.22 15.89 -16.51
N TYR A 13 -0.64 16.33 -15.40
CA TYR A 13 -0.68 15.62 -14.13
C TYR A 13 -1.75 16.20 -13.23
N MET A 14 -2.48 15.31 -12.57
CA MET A 14 -3.30 15.67 -11.43
C MET A 14 -2.40 15.90 -10.22
N LYS A 15 -2.77 16.87 -9.38
CA LYS A 15 -2.05 17.19 -8.13
C LYS A 15 -2.88 16.76 -6.92
N GLY A 16 -2.18 16.45 -5.84
CA GLY A 16 -2.77 15.96 -4.59
C GLY A 16 -2.57 14.46 -4.41
N LYS A 17 -2.97 13.96 -3.25
CA LYS A 17 -2.97 12.53 -2.94
C LYS A 17 -4.25 11.90 -3.46
N ALA A 18 -4.11 10.72 -4.04
CA ALA A 18 -5.23 10.02 -4.65
C ALA A 18 -5.97 9.15 -3.63
N THR A 19 -7.30 9.15 -3.72
CA THR A 19 -8.14 8.05 -3.26
C THR A 19 -8.56 7.25 -4.49
N LEU A 20 -8.27 5.96 -4.52
CA LEU A 20 -8.54 5.08 -5.67
C LEU A 20 -9.56 4.03 -5.27
N ILE A 21 -10.56 3.77 -6.12
CA ILE A 21 -11.52 2.67 -5.93
C ILE A 21 -11.54 1.83 -7.19
N LEU A 22 -11.16 0.56 -7.06
CA LEU A 22 -11.27 -0.45 -8.11
C LEU A 22 -12.56 -1.24 -7.89
N ALA A 23 -13.53 -1.09 -8.79
CA ALA A 23 -14.81 -1.79 -8.72
C ALA A 23 -14.92 -2.87 -9.79
N GLY A 24 -15.57 -3.98 -9.45
CA GLY A 24 -15.75 -5.12 -10.36
C GLY A 24 -14.51 -5.98 -10.52
N ALA A 25 -13.66 -6.03 -9.49
CA ALA A 25 -12.49 -6.90 -9.49
C ALA A 25 -12.89 -8.38 -9.42
N ASP A 26 -12.09 -9.23 -10.07
CA ASP A 26 -12.24 -10.67 -10.11
C ASP A 26 -10.89 -11.38 -9.99
N ALA A 27 -10.89 -12.72 -10.10
CA ALA A 27 -9.69 -13.54 -10.05
C ALA A 27 -8.64 -13.23 -11.13
N THR A 28 -8.97 -12.48 -12.19
CA THR A 28 -8.04 -12.07 -13.26
C THR A 28 -7.49 -10.66 -13.05
N THR A 29 -8.01 -9.93 -12.07
CA THR A 29 -7.69 -8.53 -11.83
C THR A 29 -6.43 -8.38 -10.98
N HIS A 30 -5.40 -7.73 -11.53
CA HIS A 30 -4.19 -7.35 -10.79
C HIS A 30 -4.13 -5.84 -10.61
N PHE A 31 -3.89 -5.39 -9.38
CA PHE A 31 -3.83 -3.96 -9.06
C PHE A 31 -2.43 -3.54 -8.59
N THR A 32 -1.85 -2.57 -9.28
CA THR A 32 -0.56 -1.96 -8.94
C THR A 32 -0.67 -0.44 -9.02
N ILE A 33 0.06 0.23 -8.14
CA ILE A 33 0.32 1.66 -8.15
C ILE A 33 1.83 1.78 -7.95
N TYR A 34 2.47 2.62 -8.75
CA TYR A 34 3.91 2.85 -8.67
C TYR A 34 4.22 4.32 -8.96
N SER A 35 5.29 4.84 -8.37
CA SER A 35 5.87 6.13 -8.71
C SER A 35 6.74 5.99 -9.95
N VAL A 36 6.80 7.03 -10.78
CA VAL A 36 7.72 7.05 -11.92
C VAL A 36 9.13 7.36 -11.41
N GLY A 37 10.06 6.43 -11.62
CA GLY A 37 11.47 6.54 -11.25
C GLY A 37 12.40 5.85 -12.27
N PRO A 38 13.72 6.06 -12.14
CA PRO A 38 14.69 5.58 -13.13
C PRO A 38 14.81 4.06 -13.21
N ALA A 39 14.44 3.32 -12.15
CA ALA A 39 14.50 1.85 -12.17
C ALA A 39 13.31 1.22 -12.90
N ASN A 40 12.11 1.82 -12.81
CA ASN A 40 10.92 1.28 -13.46
C ASN A 40 10.62 1.92 -14.82
N ASN A 41 10.81 3.23 -14.96
CA ASN A 41 10.38 4.00 -16.12
C ASN A 41 11.49 4.95 -16.64
N PRO A 42 12.69 4.44 -17.00
CA PRO A 42 13.85 5.27 -17.33
C PRO A 42 13.62 6.24 -18.50
N ALA A 43 12.77 5.86 -19.47
CA ALA A 43 12.53 6.64 -20.69
C ALA A 43 11.85 8.00 -20.44
N VAL A 44 11.12 8.14 -19.34
CA VAL A 44 10.40 9.38 -18.99
C VAL A 44 11.05 10.15 -17.85
N THR A 45 12.07 9.57 -17.21
CA THR A 45 12.84 10.23 -16.16
C THR A 45 13.98 11.08 -16.71
N ARG A 46 14.40 12.05 -15.91
CA ARG A 46 15.54 12.93 -16.17
C ARG A 46 16.67 12.56 -15.22
N PRO A 47 17.91 12.34 -15.72
CA PRO A 47 19.01 11.83 -14.91
C PRO A 47 19.44 12.77 -13.76
N GLU A 48 19.20 14.07 -13.90
CA GLU A 48 19.56 15.11 -12.93
C GLU A 48 18.53 15.31 -11.82
N VAL A 49 17.36 14.67 -11.90
CA VAL A 49 16.28 14.85 -10.93
C VAL A 49 16.34 13.75 -9.87
N PRO A 50 16.50 14.08 -8.58
CA PRO A 50 16.28 13.12 -7.50
C PRO A 50 14.78 12.86 -7.34
N TYR A 51 14.35 11.63 -7.58
CA TYR A 51 12.96 11.20 -7.37
C TYR A 51 12.79 10.56 -6.00
N ALA A 52 11.66 10.84 -5.34
CA ALA A 52 11.35 10.30 -4.01
C ALA A 52 11.25 8.77 -3.98
N GLY A 53 10.96 8.12 -5.11
CA GLY A 53 10.98 6.66 -5.23
C GLY A 53 9.69 5.95 -4.75
N TRP A 54 8.75 6.67 -4.14
CA TRP A 54 7.50 6.10 -3.63
C TRP A 54 6.28 6.82 -4.20
N ALA A 55 5.23 6.05 -4.52
CA ALA A 55 3.92 6.61 -4.80
C ALA A 55 3.26 7.01 -3.48
N ASP A 56 2.88 8.28 -3.37
CA ASP A 56 2.19 8.84 -2.21
C ASP A 56 0.67 8.86 -2.47
N VAL A 57 -0.07 8.03 -1.75
CA VAL A 57 -1.51 7.76 -1.96
C VAL A 57 -2.24 7.88 -0.63
N ASP A 58 -3.46 8.41 -0.60
CA ASP A 58 -4.24 8.38 0.64
C ASP A 58 -4.70 6.95 0.92
N VAL A 59 -5.56 6.41 0.05
CA VAL A 59 -6.19 5.10 0.26
C VAL A 59 -6.50 4.41 -1.07
N ALA A 60 -6.45 3.08 -1.06
CA ALA A 60 -6.92 2.21 -2.12
C ALA A 60 -8.10 1.36 -1.65
N GLY A 61 -9.23 1.48 -2.32
CA GLY A 61 -10.43 0.66 -2.15
C GLY A 61 -10.54 -0.40 -3.24
N ILE A 62 -10.93 -1.63 -2.90
CA ILE A 62 -11.19 -2.70 -3.88
C ILE A 62 -12.54 -3.34 -3.59
N VAL A 63 -13.36 -3.44 -4.63
CA VAL A 63 -14.67 -4.10 -4.60
C VAL A 63 -14.68 -5.22 -5.63
N SER A 64 -14.84 -6.44 -5.14
CA SER A 64 -15.04 -7.65 -5.94
C SER A 64 -16.49 -8.12 -5.81
N ALA A 65 -17.07 -8.54 -6.94
CA ALA A 65 -18.45 -9.03 -6.97
C ALA A 65 -18.56 -10.50 -6.50
N ASP A 66 -17.53 -11.30 -6.74
CA ASP A 66 -17.48 -12.73 -6.41
C ASP A 66 -16.51 -13.03 -5.25
N GLY A 67 -15.92 -11.99 -4.66
CA GLY A 67 -14.95 -12.08 -3.57
C GLY A 67 -13.54 -12.46 -3.97
N HIS A 68 -13.23 -12.53 -5.27
CA HIS A 68 -11.92 -12.91 -5.79
C HIS A 68 -11.11 -11.71 -6.30
N LEU A 69 -9.79 -11.82 -6.20
CA LEU A 69 -8.82 -10.89 -6.77
C LEU A 69 -7.61 -11.66 -7.31
N GLY A 70 -7.08 -11.23 -8.45
CA GLY A 70 -5.86 -11.81 -9.03
C GLY A 70 -4.61 -11.48 -8.20
N GLY A 71 -4.39 -10.21 -7.84
CA GLY A 71 -3.27 -9.82 -6.99
C GLY A 71 -3.17 -8.33 -6.67
N ILE A 72 -2.39 -7.99 -5.65
CA ILE A 72 -2.06 -6.61 -5.26
C ILE A 72 -0.55 -6.47 -5.18
N HIS A 73 0.01 -5.57 -5.99
CA HIS A 73 1.44 -5.35 -6.13
C HIS A 73 1.75 -3.86 -5.91
N GLN A 74 1.77 -3.45 -4.65
CA GLN A 74 1.90 -2.07 -4.20
C GLN A 74 3.14 -1.85 -3.32
N GLY A 75 4.19 -2.64 -3.55
CA GLY A 75 5.48 -2.51 -2.85
C GLY A 75 6.22 -1.19 -3.10
N ASN A 76 5.68 -0.29 -3.94
CA ASN A 76 6.16 1.08 -4.14
C ASN A 76 5.17 2.14 -3.65
N VAL A 77 4.20 1.78 -2.80
CA VAL A 77 3.15 2.69 -2.33
C VAL A 77 3.32 2.99 -0.85
N GLU A 78 3.58 4.25 -0.54
CA GLU A 78 3.40 4.80 0.81
C GLU A 78 1.96 5.31 0.90
N PHE A 79 1.11 4.58 1.63
CA PHE A 79 -0.20 5.10 1.99
C PHE A 79 -0.02 6.11 3.12
N ASN A 80 -0.39 7.37 2.90
CA ASN A 80 -0.10 8.44 3.84
C ASN A 80 -1.19 9.52 3.80
N SER A 81 -1.92 9.68 4.90
CA SER A 81 -2.95 10.73 5.01
C SER A 81 -3.00 11.34 6.41
N ASP A 82 -3.40 12.61 6.49
CA ASP A 82 -3.59 13.36 7.75
C ASP A 82 -5.07 13.47 8.16
N ARG A 83 -5.99 13.02 7.29
CA ARG A 83 -7.45 13.02 7.52
C ARG A 83 -8.12 11.89 6.76
N GLY A 84 -9.27 11.42 7.24
CA GLY A 84 -10.01 10.37 6.54
C GLY A 84 -9.33 9.00 6.68
N TYR A 85 -8.98 8.35 5.58
CA TYR A 85 -8.41 7.00 5.58
C TYR A 85 -7.02 6.97 4.98
N SER A 86 -6.17 6.11 5.54
CA SER A 86 -4.87 5.74 5.00
C SER A 86 -4.78 4.22 4.85
N GLY A 87 -4.40 3.71 3.68
CA GLY A 87 -4.10 2.30 3.49
C GLY A 87 -4.95 1.58 2.44
N LEU A 88 -5.25 0.30 2.69
CA LEU A 88 -5.90 -0.61 1.75
C LEU A 88 -7.19 -1.17 2.34
N VAL A 89 -8.30 -0.99 1.63
CA VAL A 89 -9.65 -1.35 2.06
C VAL A 89 -10.35 -2.20 1.00
N ALA A 90 -10.45 -3.50 1.24
CA ALA A 90 -11.00 -4.50 0.33
C ALA A 90 -11.99 -5.45 1.04
N PRO A 91 -13.04 -4.94 1.71
CA PRO A 91 -13.91 -5.73 2.60
C PRO A 91 -14.73 -6.81 1.88
N THR A 92 -14.86 -6.73 0.55
CA THR A 92 -15.55 -7.75 -0.26
C THR A 92 -14.62 -8.85 -0.75
N VAL A 93 -13.30 -8.66 -0.65
CA VAL A 93 -12.31 -9.62 -1.16
C VAL A 93 -12.04 -10.69 -0.10
N GLY A 94 -12.53 -11.90 -0.36
CA GLY A 94 -12.34 -13.09 0.47
C GLY A 94 -11.15 -13.97 0.05
N HIS A 95 -10.74 -13.88 -1.22
CA HIS A 95 -9.66 -14.69 -1.78
C HIS A 95 -8.79 -13.88 -2.74
N VAL A 96 -7.47 -13.94 -2.58
CA VAL A 96 -6.51 -13.37 -3.53
C VAL A 96 -5.57 -14.48 -3.99
N ALA A 97 -5.48 -14.70 -5.30
CA ALA A 97 -4.66 -15.78 -5.87
C ALA A 97 -3.15 -15.46 -5.79
N GLY A 98 -2.76 -14.23 -6.11
CA GLY A 98 -1.40 -13.72 -6.08
C GLY A 98 -0.98 -13.30 -4.68
N GLN A 99 -0.59 -14.27 -3.86
CA GLN A 99 -0.06 -14.07 -2.51
C GLN A 99 1.49 -14.17 -2.49
N PRO A 100 2.17 -13.52 -1.53
CA PRO A 100 1.63 -12.52 -0.61
C PRO A 100 1.28 -11.24 -1.38
N ILE A 101 0.30 -10.48 -0.90
CA ILE A 101 0.15 -9.10 -1.34
C ILE A 101 1.33 -8.28 -0.84
N VAL A 102 1.75 -7.27 -1.59
CA VAL A 102 2.91 -6.44 -1.20
C VAL A 102 2.49 -4.99 -1.10
N VAL A 103 2.80 -4.35 0.03
CA VAL A 103 2.66 -2.90 0.27
C VAL A 103 3.99 -2.36 0.80
N HIS A 104 4.31 -1.07 0.61
CA HIS A 104 5.50 -0.48 1.23
C HIS A 104 5.21 -0.05 2.67
N ASP A 105 4.34 0.94 2.88
CA ASP A 105 4.02 1.46 4.22
C ASP A 105 2.58 2.00 4.30
N ILE A 106 2.02 2.09 5.51
CA ILE A 106 0.73 2.70 5.80
C ILE A 106 0.92 3.64 6.98
N ARG A 107 0.60 4.92 6.80
CA ARG A 107 0.84 5.98 7.78
C ARG A 107 -0.39 6.86 7.92
N ALA A 108 -0.93 6.94 9.13
CA ALA A 108 -1.98 7.88 9.48
C ALA A 108 -1.42 8.98 10.38
N GLY A 109 -1.52 10.23 9.92
CA GLY A 109 -1.30 11.44 10.69
C GLY A 109 -2.60 12.11 11.09
N GLY A 110 -2.52 13.18 11.89
CA GLY A 110 -3.68 13.99 12.27
C GLY A 110 -4.87 13.16 12.76
N SER A 111 -6.00 13.27 12.07
CA SER A 111 -7.24 12.52 12.35
C SER A 111 -7.50 11.36 11.38
N ALA A 112 -6.52 10.98 10.56
CA ALA A 112 -6.66 9.82 9.68
C ALA A 112 -6.77 8.52 10.47
N LEU A 113 -7.46 7.54 9.88
CA LEU A 113 -7.56 6.17 10.35
C LEU A 113 -6.81 5.25 9.38
N ALA A 114 -5.98 4.36 9.91
CA ALA A 114 -5.19 3.43 9.12
C ALA A 114 -5.91 2.08 8.94
N TYR A 115 -5.93 1.57 7.72
CA TYR A 115 -6.59 0.31 7.36
C TYR A 115 -5.71 -0.60 6.52
N LEU A 116 -5.69 -1.88 6.89
CA LEU A 116 -5.23 -2.98 6.04
C LEU A 116 -6.28 -4.09 6.13
N TYR A 117 -7.30 -3.97 5.31
CA TYR A 117 -8.61 -4.55 5.61
C TYR A 117 -9.15 -5.37 4.45
N PHE A 118 -9.40 -6.67 4.66
CA PHE A 118 -9.99 -7.59 3.69
C PHE A 118 -11.34 -8.12 4.19
N GLY A 119 -11.98 -8.99 3.41
CA GLY A 119 -13.17 -9.70 3.88
C GLY A 119 -12.87 -10.49 5.15
N THR A 120 -13.81 -10.52 6.10
CA THR A 120 -13.61 -11.08 7.44
C THR A 120 -13.24 -12.57 7.46
N THR A 121 -13.66 -13.32 6.43
CA THR A 121 -13.33 -14.75 6.26
C THR A 121 -12.05 -14.97 5.43
N ALA A 122 -11.43 -13.91 4.93
CA ALA A 122 -10.21 -14.02 4.14
C ALA A 122 -9.03 -14.50 5.01
N GLN A 123 -8.00 -15.01 4.35
CA GLN A 123 -6.76 -15.48 4.96
C GLN A 123 -5.56 -14.96 4.15
N VAL A 124 -5.45 -13.64 4.04
CA VAL A 124 -4.48 -12.96 3.18
C VAL A 124 -3.12 -12.88 3.88
N GLN A 125 -2.05 -13.16 3.13
CA GLN A 125 -0.68 -12.95 3.56
C GLN A 125 -0.18 -11.62 3.01
N VAL A 126 0.33 -10.75 3.87
CA VAL A 126 0.84 -9.42 3.49
C VAL A 126 2.34 -9.36 3.73
N LYS A 127 3.08 -8.88 2.74
CA LYS A 127 4.46 -8.42 2.93
C LYS A 127 4.47 -6.89 2.99
N VAL A 128 5.03 -6.35 4.06
CA VAL A 128 5.40 -4.94 4.18
C VAL A 128 6.85 -4.80 3.72
N ALA A 129 7.05 -4.17 2.57
CA ALA A 129 8.33 -4.10 1.87
C ALA A 129 9.09 -2.82 2.26
N GLY A 130 9.87 -2.90 3.32
CA GLY A 130 10.78 -1.84 3.78
C GLY A 130 10.13 -0.73 4.61
N GLY A 131 8.80 -0.76 4.79
CA GLY A 131 8.08 0.11 5.72
C GLY A 131 8.07 -0.43 7.15
N SER A 132 7.76 0.45 8.09
CA SER A 132 7.69 0.12 9.53
C SER A 132 6.26 0.08 10.08
N LEU A 133 5.30 0.58 9.29
CA LEU A 133 3.93 0.85 9.73
C LEU A 133 3.84 1.84 10.90
N ALA A 134 4.86 2.68 11.14
CA ALA A 134 4.79 3.69 12.20
C ALA A 134 3.62 4.66 11.96
N GLN A 135 2.82 4.91 12.99
CA GLN A 135 1.67 5.83 12.92
C GLN A 135 2.02 7.19 13.53
N PRO A 136 2.17 8.27 12.72
CA PRO A 136 2.42 9.61 13.23
C PRO A 136 1.39 10.12 14.24
N ASN A 137 0.13 9.69 14.13
CA ASN A 137 -0.93 10.05 15.09
C ASN A 137 -1.04 9.10 16.29
N HIS A 138 -0.14 8.12 16.43
CA HIS A 138 -0.15 7.09 17.47
C HIS A 138 -1.40 6.19 17.47
N GLY A 139 -2.18 6.20 16.39
CA GLY A 139 -3.30 5.29 16.19
C GLY A 139 -2.86 3.85 15.96
N ALA A 140 -3.82 2.93 16.02
CA ALA A 140 -3.63 1.56 15.56
C ALA A 140 -4.03 1.44 14.08
N ILE A 141 -3.56 0.37 13.43
CA ILE A 141 -4.04 -0.03 12.11
C ILE A 141 -5.17 -1.05 12.31
N ALA A 142 -6.35 -0.73 11.78
CA ALA A 142 -7.47 -1.66 11.75
C ALA A 142 -7.23 -2.73 10.69
N VAL A 143 -7.31 -4.00 11.08
CA VAL A 143 -7.04 -5.15 10.22
C VAL A 143 -8.20 -6.15 10.23
N SER A 144 -8.45 -6.77 9.09
CA SER A 144 -9.38 -7.90 8.98
C SER A 144 -8.98 -8.80 7.81
N GLY A 145 -9.30 -10.09 7.90
CA GLY A 145 -9.02 -11.07 6.85
C GLY A 145 -7.53 -11.38 6.61
N LEU A 146 -6.67 -11.11 7.59
CA LEU A 146 -5.22 -11.37 7.50
C LEU A 146 -4.86 -12.71 8.15
N ALA A 147 -4.08 -13.52 7.44
CA ALA A 147 -3.43 -14.71 7.98
C ALA A 147 -2.04 -14.38 8.55
N GLN A 148 -1.29 -13.50 7.90
CA GLN A 148 0.07 -13.13 8.29
C GLN A 148 0.45 -11.75 7.75
N VAL A 149 1.30 -11.05 8.52
CA VAL A 149 2.04 -9.86 8.09
C VAL A 149 3.54 -10.14 8.23
N GLN A 150 4.26 -10.12 7.12
CA GLN A 150 5.72 -10.28 7.08
C GLN A 150 6.37 -8.91 6.88
N MET A 151 7.25 -8.52 7.81
CA MET A 151 8.11 -7.36 7.64
C MET A 151 9.37 -7.78 6.87
N GLY A 152 9.62 -7.19 5.70
CA GLY A 152 10.73 -7.63 4.85
C GLY A 152 11.35 -6.49 4.04
N ALA A 153 12.50 -6.72 3.42
CA ALA A 153 13.15 -5.71 2.59
C ALA A 153 12.36 -5.47 1.28
N GLY A 154 12.51 -4.25 0.76
CA GLY A 154 11.95 -3.77 -0.49
C GLY A 154 12.92 -2.86 -1.24
N GLN A 155 12.41 -2.18 -2.25
CA GLN A 155 13.15 -1.23 -3.08
C GLN A 155 12.17 -0.19 -3.63
N ASP A 156 12.60 1.06 -3.75
CA ASP A 156 11.82 2.16 -4.33
C ASP A 156 11.85 2.13 -5.88
N SER A 157 11.06 2.98 -6.55
CA SER A 157 11.01 3.06 -8.03
C SER A 157 12.29 3.61 -8.67
N SER A 158 13.23 4.09 -7.86
CA SER A 158 14.54 4.62 -8.27
C SER A 158 15.67 3.61 -8.06
N GLY A 159 15.37 2.42 -7.50
CA GLY A 159 16.36 1.40 -7.19
C GLY A 159 16.96 1.51 -5.78
N GLY A 160 16.52 2.47 -4.97
CA GLY A 160 16.92 2.66 -3.59
C GLY A 160 16.46 1.51 -2.71
N ALA A 161 17.40 0.84 -2.04
CA ALA A 161 17.08 -0.27 -1.16
C ALA A 161 16.33 0.21 0.08
N ALA A 162 15.28 -0.51 0.47
CA ALA A 162 14.53 -0.31 1.70
C ALA A 162 14.70 -1.54 2.60
N PRO A 163 15.54 -1.49 3.64
CA PRO A 163 15.78 -2.66 4.50
C PRO A 163 14.52 -3.06 5.26
N ALA A 164 14.43 -4.34 5.65
CA ALA A 164 13.36 -4.80 6.54
C ALA A 164 13.39 -4.00 7.85
N GLN A 165 12.23 -3.62 8.36
CA GLN A 165 12.10 -2.87 9.61
C GLN A 165 11.30 -3.67 10.63
N ALA A 166 11.52 -3.40 11.92
CA ALA A 166 10.60 -3.86 12.96
C ALA A 166 9.25 -3.14 12.81
N ILE A 167 8.17 -3.84 13.11
CA ILE A 167 6.84 -3.22 13.15
C ILE A 167 6.79 -2.18 14.29
N GLN A 168 6.25 -0.99 13.99
CA GLN A 168 6.07 0.11 14.93
C GLN A 168 4.60 0.47 15.18
N ALA A 169 3.66 -0.14 14.44
CA ALA A 169 2.23 -0.04 14.69
C ALA A 169 1.71 -1.15 15.61
N GLN A 170 0.59 -0.84 16.26
CA GLN A 170 -0.33 -1.84 16.77
C GLN A 170 -1.35 -2.22 15.67
N LEU A 171 -1.56 -3.51 15.45
CA LEU A 171 -2.65 -4.04 14.62
C LEU A 171 -3.83 -4.42 15.52
N VAL A 172 -5.02 -3.93 15.20
CA VAL A 172 -6.26 -4.23 15.93
C VAL A 172 -7.31 -4.86 15.01
N ASP A 173 -7.98 -5.90 15.49
CA ASP A 173 -9.09 -6.52 14.75
C ASP A 173 -10.41 -5.76 14.93
N ASP A 174 -11.48 -6.30 14.36
CA ASP A 174 -12.83 -5.71 14.37
C ASP A 174 -13.42 -5.54 15.78
N ASP A 175 -12.95 -6.33 16.75
CA ASP A 175 -13.33 -6.23 18.16
C ASP A 175 -12.42 -5.26 18.95
N GLY A 176 -11.41 -4.68 18.29
CA GLY A 176 -10.41 -3.81 18.90
C GLY A 176 -9.30 -4.54 19.64
N ALA A 177 -9.20 -5.87 19.52
CA ALA A 177 -8.16 -6.64 20.19
C ALA A 177 -6.81 -6.46 19.49
N ASN A 178 -5.74 -6.31 20.27
CA ASN A 178 -4.38 -6.25 19.72
C ASN A 178 -3.96 -7.62 19.18
N VAL A 179 -3.80 -7.70 17.87
CA VAL A 179 -3.45 -8.94 17.15
C VAL A 179 -2.06 -8.88 16.53
N THR A 180 -1.26 -7.86 16.87
CA THR A 180 0.07 -7.61 16.30
C THR A 180 0.97 -8.85 16.41
N ALA A 181 1.18 -9.37 17.62
CA ALA A 181 2.07 -10.52 17.84
C ALA A 181 1.55 -11.83 17.21
N ARG A 182 0.23 -11.93 16.98
CA ARG A 182 -0.37 -13.08 16.30
C ARG A 182 -0.11 -13.05 14.80
N LEU A 183 -0.22 -11.86 14.19
CA LEU A 183 -0.13 -11.70 12.74
C LEU A 183 1.31 -11.52 12.26
N VAL A 184 2.18 -10.92 13.07
CA VAL A 184 3.54 -10.59 12.66
C VAL A 184 4.48 -11.73 12.97
N ALA A 185 5.02 -12.36 11.92
CA ALA A 185 6.22 -13.17 12.07
C ALA A 185 7.42 -12.24 12.29
N GLY A 186 8.31 -12.61 13.22
CA GLY A 186 9.56 -11.88 13.43
C GLY A 186 10.35 -11.75 12.13
N PRO A 187 11.21 -10.70 12.00
CA PRO A 187 12.09 -10.54 10.85
C PRO A 187 13.07 -11.70 10.68
#